data_AF-A0A7D8D247-F1
#
_entry.id   AF-A0A7D8D247-F1
#
_cell.length_a   1.000
_cell.length_b   1.000
_cell.length_c   1.000
_cell.angle_alpha   90.00
_cell.angle_beta   90.00
_cell.angle_gamma   90.00
#
_symmetry.space_group_name_H-M   'P 1'
#
loop_
_entity.id
_entity.type
_entity.pdbx_description
1 polymer ?
#
loop_
_entity_poly.entity_id
_entity_poly.type
_entity_poly.pdbx_seq_one_letter_code
_entity_poly.pdbx_strand_id
1 'polypeptide(L)'
;MAKYYGYCYDANGKFTEIIPLDEKPIYEKQTFYREEQKKVVTEEKLCTLHQSIEDGTYQPEIDDKTGEELPVISKYECPDCVMRSVEYETIQVPYEEEVVVGYEPDIPTNCTLEVCPWLAYEPVFKEGKWVKTVEPKIEEPQPEKPSELENLKRKQDLTQQALDDLLLGGM
;
A
#
# COMPACT_ATOMS: atom_id res chain seq x y z
N MET A 1 2.48 12.00 -4.07
CA MET A 1 3.44 10.90 -3.84
C MET A 1 4.84 11.44 -4.10
N ALA A 2 5.81 11.07 -3.27
CA ALA A 2 7.20 11.40 -3.55
C ALA A 2 7.63 10.62 -4.80
N LYS A 3 8.25 11.27 -5.78
CA LYS A 3 8.80 10.55 -6.93
C LYS A 3 10.08 9.84 -6.50
N TYR A 4 10.06 8.51 -6.51
CA TYR A 4 11.26 7.71 -6.31
C TYR A 4 12.09 7.70 -7.59
N TYR A 5 13.41 7.72 -7.43
CA TYR A 5 14.35 7.62 -8.53
C TYR A 5 15.30 6.44 -8.27
N GLY A 6 15.46 5.59 -9.28
CA GLY A 6 16.39 4.48 -9.28
C GLY A 6 17.70 4.89 -9.93
N TYR A 7 18.82 4.63 -9.25
CA TYR A 7 20.16 4.78 -9.77
C TYR A 7 20.59 3.45 -10.35
N CYS A 8 20.63 3.35 -11.67
CA CYS A 8 20.85 2.10 -12.38
C CYS A 8 22.33 1.88 -12.70
N TYR A 9 22.72 0.62 -12.79
CA TYR A 9 24.08 0.20 -13.07
C TYR A 9 24.13 -0.91 -14.13
N ASP A 10 25.28 -1.01 -14.81
CA ASP A 10 25.54 -2.05 -15.79
C ASP A 10 25.94 -3.39 -15.12
N ALA A 11 26.22 -4.42 -15.92
CA ALA A 11 26.65 -5.72 -15.42
C ALA A 11 27.99 -5.69 -14.65
N ASN A 12 28.79 -4.63 -14.79
CA ASN A 12 30.03 -4.42 -14.05
C ASN A 12 29.82 -3.57 -12.78
N GLY A 13 28.58 -3.15 -12.48
CA GLY A 13 28.23 -2.27 -11.38
C GLY A 13 28.52 -0.79 -11.66
N LYS A 14 28.84 -0.38 -12.89
CA LYS A 14 29.07 1.03 -13.21
C LYS A 14 27.75 1.76 -13.35
N PHE A 15 27.66 2.96 -12.79
CA PHE A 15 26.50 3.83 -12.94
C PHE A 15 26.19 4.08 -14.43
N THR A 16 24.91 4.03 -14.76
CA THR A 16 24.40 4.23 -16.12
C THR A 16 23.49 5.45 -16.20
N GLU A 17 22.36 5.41 -15.49
CA GLU A 17 21.35 6.46 -15.55
C GLU A 17 20.50 6.53 -14.28
N ILE A 18 19.70 7.60 -14.18
CA ILE A 18 18.68 7.77 -13.16
C ILE A 18 17.32 7.67 -13.85
N ILE A 19 16.49 6.71 -13.42
CA ILE A 19 15.12 6.54 -13.93
C ILE A 19 14.10 6.87 -12.85
N PRO A 20 12.93 7.46 -13.19
CA PRO A 20 11.81 7.50 -12.27
C PRO A 20 11.29 6.07 -12.04
N LEU A 21 10.93 5.76 -10.79
CA LEU A 21 10.37 4.46 -10.44
C LEU A 21 8.85 4.57 -10.27
N ASP A 22 8.14 3.62 -10.85
CA ASP A 22 6.72 3.43 -10.60
C ASP A 22 6.52 2.82 -9.20
N GLU A 23 5.35 3.07 -8.63
CA GLU A 23 4.95 2.45 -7.37
C GLU A 23 4.09 1.21 -7.66
N LYS A 24 4.34 0.11 -6.96
CA LYS A 24 3.49 -1.08 -6.96
C LYS A 24 2.71 -1.18 -5.65
N PRO A 25 1.46 -1.66 -5.69
CA PRO A 25 0.66 -1.87 -4.48
C PRO A 25 1.21 -3.04 -3.66
N ILE A 26 1.17 -2.89 -2.35
CA ILE A 26 1.40 -3.94 -1.36
C ILE A 26 0.03 -4.50 -0.96
N TYR A 27 -0.17 -5.79 -1.17
CA TYR A 27 -1.41 -6.48 -0.82
C TYR A 27 -1.30 -7.20 0.52
N GLU A 28 -2.34 -7.13 1.32
CA GLU A 28 -2.50 -7.91 2.55
C GLU A 28 -3.87 -8.61 2.54
N LYS A 29 -3.89 -9.89 2.93
CA LYS A 29 -5.13 -10.64 3.08
C LYS A 29 -5.85 -10.22 4.34
N GLN A 30 -7.07 -9.72 4.19
CA GLN A 30 -7.92 -9.34 5.31
C GLN A 30 -9.22 -10.14 5.29
N THR A 31 -9.71 -10.49 6.48
CA THR A 31 -11.00 -11.16 6.65
C THR A 31 -12.10 -10.13 6.83
N PHE A 32 -13.08 -10.18 5.94
CA PHE A 32 -14.30 -9.39 5.99
C PHE A 32 -15.51 -10.28 6.31
N TYR A 33 -16.61 -9.66 6.69
CA TYR A 33 -17.86 -10.36 6.98
C TYR A 33 -18.94 -9.81 6.05
N ARG A 34 -19.65 -10.71 5.38
CA ARG A 34 -20.86 -10.37 4.62
C ARG A 34 -22.09 -10.97 5.29
N GLU A 35 -23.19 -10.25 5.20
CA GLU A 35 -24.47 -10.71 5.69
C GLU A 35 -25.15 -11.59 4.65
N GLU A 36 -25.55 -12.79 5.05
CA GLU A 36 -26.34 -13.71 4.23
C GLU A 36 -27.60 -14.13 4.97
N GLN A 37 -28.70 -14.34 4.24
CA GLN A 37 -29.91 -14.90 4.81
C GLN A 37 -29.82 -16.43 4.80
N LYS A 38 -29.85 -17.03 5.99
CA LYS A 38 -29.94 -18.47 6.16
C LYS A 38 -31.37 -18.85 6.49
N LYS A 39 -31.93 -19.76 5.69
CA LYS A 39 -33.25 -20.35 5.93
C LYS A 39 -33.15 -21.35 7.08
N VAL A 40 -33.87 -21.08 8.17
CA VAL A 40 -34.07 -22.01 9.29
C VAL A 40 -35.47 -22.60 9.14
N VAL A 41 -35.55 -23.93 9.06
CA VAL A 41 -36.82 -24.65 8.92
C VAL A 41 -37.07 -25.41 10.20
N THR A 42 -38.16 -25.08 10.88
CA THR A 42 -38.69 -25.84 11.99
C THR A 42 -39.72 -26.81 11.42
N GLU A 43 -39.48 -28.11 11.54
CA GLU A 43 -40.44 -29.13 11.09
C GLU A 43 -41.59 -29.27 12.09
N GLU A 44 -42.78 -29.61 11.58
CA GLU A 44 -43.97 -29.82 12.42
C GLU A 44 -43.76 -31.04 13.32
N LYS A 45 -44.06 -30.89 14.61
CA LYS A 45 -44.09 -31.96 15.60
C LYS A 45 -45.34 -31.80 16.45
N LEU A 46 -46.33 -32.65 16.21
CA LEU A 46 -47.56 -32.66 17.00
C LEU A 46 -47.36 -33.40 18.32
N CYS A 47 -48.10 -32.98 19.34
CA CYS A 47 -48.20 -33.75 20.57
C CYS A 47 -49.01 -35.04 20.32
N THR A 48 -48.97 -35.97 21.28
CA THR A 48 -49.65 -37.28 21.17
C THR A 48 -51.15 -37.14 20.86
N LEU A 49 -51.81 -36.14 21.44
CA LEU A 49 -53.23 -35.89 21.22
C LEU A 49 -53.51 -35.42 19.80
N HIS A 50 -52.83 -34.37 19.31
CA HIS A 50 -53.04 -33.87 17.95
C HIS A 50 -52.56 -34.84 16.88
N GLN A 51 -51.52 -35.63 17.17
CA GLN A 51 -51.12 -36.74 16.31
C GLN A 51 -52.24 -37.80 16.22
N SER A 52 -52.88 -38.17 17.33
CA SER A 52 -54.00 -39.13 17.30
C SER A 52 -55.22 -38.62 16.53
N ILE A 53 -55.44 -37.30 16.49
CA ILE A 53 -56.50 -36.67 15.70
C ILE A 53 -56.16 -36.75 14.22
N GLU A 54 -54.92 -36.44 13.84
CA GLU A 54 -54.45 -36.52 12.45
C GLU A 54 -54.44 -37.97 11.94
N ASP A 55 -54.08 -38.92 12.80
CA ASP A 55 -54.07 -40.36 12.51
C ASP A 55 -55.49 -40.98 12.55
N GLY A 56 -56.51 -40.23 12.96
CA GLY A 56 -57.90 -40.70 13.04
C GLY A 56 -58.19 -41.70 14.17
N THR A 57 -57.31 -41.77 15.18
CA THR A 57 -57.41 -42.69 16.32
C THR A 57 -57.92 -42.03 17.60
N TYR A 58 -58.17 -40.71 17.56
CA TYR A 58 -58.67 -39.94 18.68
C TYR A 58 -60.08 -40.39 19.13
N GLN A 59 -60.26 -40.48 20.45
CA GLN A 59 -61.56 -40.73 21.08
C GLN A 59 -61.93 -39.52 21.94
N PRO A 60 -63.08 -38.85 21.67
CA PRO A 60 -63.47 -37.67 22.43
C PRO A 60 -63.84 -38.06 23.87
N GLU A 61 -63.34 -37.28 24.82
CA GLU A 61 -63.78 -37.37 26.22
C GLU A 61 -65.11 -36.61 26.37
N ILE A 62 -66.08 -37.22 27.04
CA ILE A 62 -67.43 -36.67 27.24
C ILE A 62 -67.54 -36.18 28.69
N ASP A 63 -68.11 -34.99 28.90
CA ASP A 63 -68.42 -34.48 30.24
C ASP A 63 -69.63 -35.22 30.84
N ASP A 64 -69.39 -35.93 31.94
CA ASP A 64 -70.40 -36.75 32.64
C ASP A 64 -71.63 -35.96 33.15
N LYS A 65 -71.55 -34.62 33.25
CA LYS A 65 -72.62 -33.76 33.78
C LYS A 65 -73.47 -33.12 32.70
N THR A 66 -72.87 -32.76 31.56
CA THR A 66 -73.58 -32.09 30.46
C THR A 66 -73.87 -33.03 29.29
N GLY A 67 -73.13 -34.14 29.17
CA GLY A 67 -73.22 -35.06 28.04
C GLY A 67 -72.60 -34.51 26.75
N GLU A 68 -71.81 -33.44 26.84
CA GLU A 68 -71.15 -32.78 25.71
C GLU A 68 -69.67 -33.19 25.62
N GLU A 69 -69.10 -33.16 24.41
CA GLU A 69 -67.67 -33.43 24.19
C GLU A 69 -66.79 -32.31 24.76
N LEU A 70 -65.69 -32.66 25.42
CA LEU A 70 -64.74 -31.68 25.91
C LEU A 70 -64.05 -30.97 24.73
N PRO A 71 -63.90 -29.62 24.79
CA PRO A 71 -63.30 -28.87 23.70
C PRO A 71 -61.82 -29.22 23.56
N VAL A 72 -61.43 -29.66 22.36
CA VAL A 72 -60.03 -29.88 22.01
C VAL A 72 -59.42 -28.54 21.57
N ILE A 73 -58.31 -28.15 22.20
CA ILE A 73 -57.54 -26.98 21.78
C ILE A 73 -57.01 -27.18 20.35
N SER A 74 -57.01 -26.12 19.54
CA SER A 74 -56.45 -26.16 18.19
C SER A 74 -54.95 -26.52 18.22
N LYS A 75 -54.45 -27.27 17.23
CA LYS A 75 -53.01 -27.56 17.11
C LYS A 75 -52.14 -26.30 16.99
N TYR A 76 -52.71 -25.20 16.51
CA TYR A 76 -52.05 -23.89 16.39
C TYR A 76 -51.97 -23.12 17.71
N GLU A 77 -52.78 -23.50 18.71
CA GLU A 77 -52.83 -22.87 20.03
C GLU A 77 -52.33 -23.83 21.13
N CYS A 78 -51.93 -25.04 20.75
CA CYS A 78 -51.41 -26.04 21.65
C CYS A 78 -49.92 -25.76 21.97
N PRO A 79 -49.55 -25.53 23.23
CA PRO A 79 -48.16 -25.26 23.61
C PRO A 79 -47.23 -26.47 23.40
N ASP A 80 -47.79 -27.68 23.33
CA ASP A 80 -47.03 -28.92 23.12
C ASP A 80 -46.85 -29.26 21.62
N CYS A 81 -47.52 -28.53 20.73
CA CYS A 81 -47.34 -28.69 19.28
C CYS A 81 -46.33 -27.68 18.76
N VAL A 82 -45.37 -28.16 17.98
CA VAL A 82 -44.47 -27.31 17.19
C VAL A 82 -45.02 -27.28 15.77
N MET A 83 -45.48 -26.11 15.34
CA MET A 83 -45.95 -25.91 13.98
C MET A 83 -44.76 -25.68 13.04
N ARG A 84 -44.88 -26.13 11.79
CA ARG A 84 -43.85 -25.85 10.79
C ARG A 84 -43.71 -24.34 10.57
N SER A 85 -42.52 -23.81 10.83
CA SER A 85 -42.16 -22.42 10.54
C SER A 85 -40.94 -22.36 9.61
N VAL A 86 -40.90 -21.30 8.81
CA VAL A 86 -39.74 -20.97 7.99
C VAL A 86 -39.32 -19.57 8.36
N GLU A 87 -38.14 -19.46 8.95
CA GLU A 87 -37.57 -18.20 9.39
C GLU A 87 -36.28 -17.95 8.61
N TYR A 88 -35.97 -16.66 8.42
CA TYR A 88 -34.74 -16.24 7.77
C TYR A 88 -33.91 -15.50 8.81
N GLU A 89 -32.77 -16.08 9.16
CA GLU A 89 -31.81 -15.47 10.06
C GLU A 89 -30.68 -14.84 9.26
N THR A 90 -30.30 -13.62 9.61
CA THR A 90 -29.12 -12.97 9.06
C THR A 90 -27.88 -13.53 9.77
N ILE A 91 -27.01 -14.19 9.01
CA ILE A 91 -25.72 -14.70 9.50
C ILE A 91 -24.58 -13.88 8.91
N GLN A 92 -23.49 -13.75 9.67
CA GLN A 92 -22.25 -13.16 9.18
C GLN A 92 -21.32 -14.26 8.69
N VAL A 93 -21.03 -14.23 7.39
CA VAL A 93 -20.13 -15.19 6.73
C VAL A 93 -18.78 -14.52 6.48
N PRO A 94 -17.67 -15.06 7.02
CA PRO A 94 -16.34 -14.51 6.77
C PRO A 94 -15.89 -14.84 5.34
N TYR A 95 -15.20 -13.90 4.69
CA TYR A 95 -14.50 -14.09 3.43
C TYR A 95 -13.17 -13.34 3.44
N GLU A 96 -12.21 -13.80 2.64
CA GLU A 96 -10.89 -13.18 2.52
C GLU A 96 -10.83 -12.33 1.25
N GLU A 97 -10.27 -11.13 1.36
CA GLU A 97 -9.99 -10.26 0.22
C GLU A 97 -8.57 -9.68 0.34
N GLU A 98 -7.89 -9.55 -0.79
CA GLU A 98 -6.57 -8.91 -0.86
C GLU A 98 -6.77 -7.39 -0.95
N VAL A 99 -6.37 -6.68 0.10
CA VAL A 99 -6.54 -5.24 0.21
C VAL A 99 -5.19 -4.56 0.02
N VAL A 100 -5.18 -3.45 -0.73
CA VAL A 100 -3.98 -2.63 -0.87
C VAL A 100 -3.73 -1.87 0.43
N VAL A 101 -2.66 -2.23 1.14
CA VAL A 101 -2.28 -1.61 2.43
C VAL A 101 -1.22 -0.52 2.29
N GLY A 102 -0.54 -0.46 1.15
CA GLY A 102 0.49 0.53 0.88
C GLY A 102 1.00 0.45 -0.55
N TYR A 103 2.00 1.27 -0.82
CA TYR A 103 2.69 1.32 -2.10
C TYR A 103 4.20 1.34 -1.85
N GLU A 104 4.96 0.61 -2.65
CA GLU A 104 6.42 0.60 -2.64
C GLU A 104 6.97 0.86 -4.05
N PRO A 105 8.18 1.45 -4.19
CA PRO A 105 8.78 1.61 -5.50
C PRO A 105 9.10 0.25 -6.13
N ASP A 106 8.73 0.07 -7.40
CA ASP A 106 9.07 -1.11 -8.18
C ASP A 106 10.47 -0.94 -8.79
N ILE A 107 11.48 -1.38 -8.04
CA ILE A 107 12.89 -1.19 -8.39
C ILE A 107 13.33 -2.32 -9.34
N PRO A 108 13.78 -2.00 -10.58
CA PRO A 108 14.39 -2.99 -11.46
C PRO A 108 15.63 -3.63 -10.83
N THR A 109 15.93 -4.88 -11.19
CA THR A 109 17.04 -5.64 -10.61
C THR A 109 18.41 -4.95 -10.74
N ASN A 110 18.61 -4.15 -11.79
CA ASN A 110 19.85 -3.41 -12.05
C ASN A 110 19.84 -1.97 -11.51
N CYS A 111 18.92 -1.64 -10.60
CA CYS A 111 18.80 -0.30 -10.03
C CYS A 111 18.75 -0.35 -8.50
N THR A 112 19.06 0.78 -7.86
CA THR A 112 19.01 0.96 -6.41
C THR A 112 18.38 2.31 -6.06
N LEU A 113 17.78 2.42 -4.87
CA LEU A 113 17.35 3.70 -4.30
C LEU A 113 18.52 4.50 -3.71
N GLU A 114 19.70 3.89 -3.56
CA GLU A 114 20.89 4.56 -3.05
C GLU A 114 21.46 5.51 -4.10
N VAL A 115 21.59 6.78 -3.71
CA VAL A 115 22.14 7.83 -4.57
C VAL A 115 23.57 7.49 -4.97
N CYS A 116 23.82 7.44 -6.28
CA CYS A 116 25.17 7.24 -6.80
C CYS A 116 26.09 8.39 -6.36
N PRO A 117 27.27 8.09 -5.78
CA PRO A 117 28.29 9.08 -5.50
C PRO A 117 28.72 9.83 -6.76
N TRP A 118 29.44 10.94 -6.58
CA TRP A 118 29.97 11.70 -7.69
C TRP A 118 30.83 10.84 -8.61
N LEU A 119 30.58 10.91 -9.92
CA LEU A 119 31.17 10.00 -10.91
C LEU A 119 32.70 10.12 -11.02
N ALA A 120 33.30 11.23 -10.55
CA ALA A 120 34.75 11.37 -10.50
C ALA A 120 35.44 10.40 -9.51
N TYR A 121 34.70 9.84 -8.55
CA TYR A 121 35.19 8.76 -7.69
C TYR A 121 35.15 7.38 -8.37
N GLU A 122 34.71 7.32 -9.64
CA GLU A 122 34.43 6.10 -10.38
C GLU A 122 33.67 5.07 -9.52
N PRO A 123 32.48 5.43 -9.00
CA PRO A 123 31.75 4.56 -8.10
C PRO A 123 31.29 3.29 -8.81
N VAL A 124 31.44 2.15 -8.14
CA VAL A 124 31.00 0.83 -8.60
C VAL A 124 30.06 0.23 -7.57
N PHE A 125 28.87 -0.19 -8.02
CA PHE A 125 27.87 -0.84 -7.18
C PHE A 125 28.24 -2.31 -6.96
N LYS A 126 28.53 -2.67 -5.71
CA LYS A 126 28.88 -4.04 -5.29
C LYS A 126 28.24 -4.33 -3.94
N GLU A 127 27.76 -5.56 -3.76
CA GLU A 127 27.19 -6.03 -2.49
C GLU A 127 26.03 -5.14 -1.97
N GLY A 128 25.25 -4.57 -2.90
CA GLY A 128 24.11 -3.71 -2.56
C GLY A 128 24.48 -2.28 -2.16
N LYS A 129 25.74 -1.84 -2.36
CA LYS A 129 26.18 -0.46 -2.07
C LYS A 129 27.11 0.14 -3.11
N TRP A 130 27.15 1.47 -3.19
CA TRP A 130 28.12 2.17 -4.02
C TRP A 130 29.50 2.24 -3.35
N VAL A 131 30.52 1.73 -4.03
CA VAL A 131 31.92 1.78 -3.58
C VAL A 131 32.69 2.78 -4.42
N LYS A 132 33.27 3.80 -3.80
CA LYS A 132 34.19 4.75 -4.44
C LYS A 132 35.51 4.03 -4.73
N THR A 133 35.97 4.03 -5.97
CA THR A 133 37.17 3.28 -6.37
C THR A 133 38.39 4.17 -6.60
N VAL A 134 38.18 5.46 -6.86
CA VAL A 134 39.24 6.43 -7.12
C VAL A 134 39.04 7.67 -6.24
N GLU A 135 40.13 8.25 -5.74
CA GLU A 135 40.10 9.59 -5.14
C GLU A 135 40.25 10.64 -6.26
N PRO A 136 39.27 11.57 -6.41
CA PRO A 136 39.32 12.58 -7.45
C PRO A 136 40.45 13.56 -7.12
N LYS A 137 41.29 13.83 -8.12
CA LYS A 137 42.27 14.91 -8.01
C LYS A 137 41.52 16.23 -8.10
N ILE A 138 41.42 16.93 -6.97
CA ILE A 138 40.93 18.30 -6.93
C ILE A 138 42.07 19.17 -7.48
N GLU A 139 41.98 19.56 -8.75
CA GLU A 139 42.90 20.57 -9.28
C GLU A 139 42.54 21.91 -8.63
N GLU A 140 43.46 22.46 -7.85
CA GLU A 140 43.31 23.82 -7.32
C GLU A 140 43.12 24.78 -8.49
N PRO A 141 42.18 25.73 -8.40
CA PRO A 141 42.01 26.73 -9.45
C PRO A 141 43.35 27.42 -9.65
N GLN A 142 43.95 27.25 -10.84
CA GLN A 142 45.17 27.97 -11.18
C GLN A 142 44.87 29.46 -11.03
N PRO A 143 45.75 30.25 -10.41
CA PRO A 143 45.55 31.69 -10.30
C PRO A 143 45.27 32.24 -11.70
N GLU A 144 44.17 32.99 -11.84
CA GLU A 144 43.80 33.63 -13.11
C GLU A 144 45.03 34.36 -13.63
N LYS A 145 45.57 33.90 -14.77
CA LYS A 145 46.63 34.64 -15.43
C LYS A 145 46.04 36.02 -15.73
N PRO A 146 46.72 37.13 -15.36
CA PRO A 146 46.20 38.46 -15.62
C PRO A 146 45.86 38.55 -17.10
N SER A 147 44.67 39.06 -17.39
CA SER A 147 44.18 39.14 -18.75
C SER A 147 45.17 39.94 -19.61
N GLU A 148 45.23 39.67 -20.91
CA GLU A 148 46.06 40.46 -21.84
C GLU A 148 45.77 41.97 -21.71
N LEU A 149 44.53 42.33 -21.36
CA LEU A 149 44.12 43.70 -21.09
C LEU A 149 44.74 44.28 -19.81
N GLU A 150 44.80 43.52 -18.72
CA GLU A 150 45.46 43.96 -17.48
C GLU A 150 46.98 44.08 -17.66
N ASN A 151 47.58 43.16 -18.41
CA ASN A 151 48.99 43.26 -18.78
C ASN A 151 49.26 44.49 -19.65
N LEU A 152 48.37 44.81 -20.60
CA LEU A 152 48.45 46.02 -21.42
C LEU A 152 48.29 47.29 -20.59
N LYS A 153 47.29 47.34 -19.68
CA LYS A 153 47.10 48.48 -18.77
C LYS A 153 48.31 48.72 -17.89
N ARG A 154 48.88 47.66 -17.29
CA ARG A 154 50.11 47.76 -16.49
C ARG A 154 51.29 48.29 -17.33
N LYS A 155 51.43 47.84 -18.59
CA LYS A 155 52.47 48.37 -19.49
C LYS A 155 52.26 49.84 -19.81
N GLN A 156 51.01 50.26 -20.02
CA GLN A 156 50.66 51.65 -20.26
C GLN A 156 50.99 52.52 -19.04
N ASP A 157 50.59 52.10 -17.83
CA ASP A 157 50.88 52.81 -16.59
C ASP A 157 52.39 52.97 -16.36
N LEU A 158 53.17 51.89 -16.57
CA LEU A 158 54.64 51.95 -16.47
C LEU A 158 55.26 52.90 -17.51
N THR A 159 54.71 52.93 -18.72
CA THR A 159 55.18 53.83 -19.78
C THR A 159 54.84 55.28 -19.44
N GLN A 160 53.64 55.52 -18.91
CA GLN A 160 53.19 56.84 -18.50
C GLN A 160 54.01 57.38 -17.33
N GLN A 161 54.27 56.55 -16.33
CA GLN A 161 55.16 56.90 -15.22
C GLN A 161 56.58 57.27 -15.70
N ALA A 162 57.15 56.48 -16.62
CA ALA A 162 58.47 56.79 -17.18
C ALA A 162 58.49 58.11 -17.97
N LEU A 163 57.40 58.44 -18.67
CA LEU A 163 57.26 59.71 -19.37
C LEU A 163 57.12 60.88 -18.39
N ASP A 164 56.32 60.72 -17.34
CA ASP A 164 56.15 61.73 -16.29
C ASP A 164 57.46 61.97 -15.54
N ASP A 165 58.23 60.93 -15.21
CA ASP A 165 59.56 61.05 -14.58
C ASP A 165 60.56 61.77 -15.50
N LEU A 166 60.51 61.56 -16.81
CA LEU A 166 61.37 62.28 -17.77
C LEU A 166 60.97 63.75 -17.94
N LEU A 167 59.67 64.05 -17.91
CA LEU A 167 59.14 65.41 -18.04
C LEU A 167 59.34 66.24 -16.77
N LEU A 168 59.20 65.62 -15.59
CA LEU A 168 59.35 66.27 -14.29
C LEU A 168 60.78 66.23 -13.76
N GLY A 169 61.57 65.21 -14.12
CA GLY A 169 62.99 65.10 -13.78
C GLY A 169 63.93 65.86 -14.72
N GLY A 170 63.38 66.46 -15.80
CA GLY A 170 64.10 67.30 -16.76
C GLY A 170 64.00 68.81 -16.49
N MET A 171 63.37 69.24 -15.39
CA MET A 171 63.37 70.62 -14.89
C MET A 171 64.39 70.80 -13.77
#